data_AF-A0A1F9PCY4-F1
#
_entry.id   AF-A0A1F9PCY4-F1
#
_cell.length_a   1.000
_cell.length_b   1.000
_cell.length_c   1.000
_cell.angle_alpha   90.00
_cell.angle_beta   90.00
_cell.angle_gamma   90.00
#
_symmetry.space_group_name_H-M   'P 1'
#
loop_
_entity.id
_entity.type
_entity.pdbx_description
1 polymer ?
#
loop_
_entity_poly.entity_id
_entity_poly.type
_entity_poly.pdbx_seq_one_letter_code
_entity_poly.pdbx_strand_id
1 'polypeptide(L)'
;MSGSFTQSNIDVEEYETGNKYIGMINGDQGSFAHEGEGASIKFKLNGNSFTGSDSASGTNFSGDMFAKTIKIYDYDEGKHFHYYLSE
;
A
#
# COMPACT_ATOMS: atom_id res chain seq x y z
N MET A 1 -6.68 10.84 -15.24
CA MET A 1 -6.16 9.50 -14.87
C MET A 1 -6.82 8.44 -15.74
N SER A 2 -6.11 7.37 -16.07
CA SER A 2 -6.66 6.15 -16.66
C SER A 2 -5.99 4.93 -16.01
N GLY A 3 -6.62 3.77 -16.08
CA GLY A 3 -6.01 2.56 -15.56
C GLY A 3 -7.00 1.46 -15.21
N SER A 4 -6.50 0.43 -14.54
CA SER A 4 -7.29 -0.69 -14.07
C SER A 4 -6.93 -1.06 -12.63
N PHE A 5 -7.97 -1.44 -11.89
CA PHE A 5 -7.85 -2.09 -10.60
C PHE A 5 -8.45 -3.49 -10.76
N THR A 6 -7.65 -4.49 -10.48
CA THR A 6 -8.10 -5.88 -10.37
C THR A 6 -7.81 -6.36 -8.96
N GLN A 7 -8.27 -7.57 -8.64
CA GLN A 7 -8.02 -8.15 -7.31
C GLN A 7 -6.53 -8.26 -6.98
N SER A 8 -5.66 -8.39 -7.98
CA SER A 8 -4.23 -8.63 -7.77
C SER A 8 -3.33 -7.56 -8.36
N ASN A 9 -3.85 -6.65 -9.18
CA ASN A 9 -3.03 -5.66 -9.88
C ASN A 9 -3.69 -4.29 -9.86
N ILE A 10 -2.84 -3.27 -9.75
CA ILE A 10 -3.17 -1.87 -9.97
C ILE A 10 -2.23 -1.39 -11.08
N ASP A 11 -2.77 -0.76 -12.11
CA ASP A 11 -1.99 -0.07 -13.13
C ASP A 11 -2.75 1.20 -13.49
N VAL A 12 -2.27 2.34 -12.98
CA VAL A 12 -2.91 3.65 -13.14
C VAL A 12 -1.89 4.69 -13.56
N GLU A 13 -2.26 5.49 -14.55
CA GLU A 13 -1.47 6.62 -15.04
C GLU A 13 -2.24 7.94 -14.83
N GLU A 14 -1.55 8.93 -14.29
CA GLU A 14 -2.01 10.31 -14.18
C GLU A 14 -1.38 11.17 -15.28
N TYR A 15 -2.17 11.54 -16.29
CA TYR A 15 -1.66 12.25 -17.46
C TYR A 15 -1.14 13.67 -17.22
N GLU A 16 -1.60 14.35 -16.17
CA GLU A 16 -1.18 15.73 -15.89
C GLU A 16 0.24 15.77 -15.31
N THR A 17 0.58 14.79 -14.48
CA THR A 17 1.87 14.68 -13.80
C THR A 17 2.82 13.71 -14.50
N GLY A 18 2.30 12.80 -15.33
CA GLY A 18 3.02 11.65 -15.87
C GLY A 18 3.27 10.56 -14.82
N ASN A 19 2.66 10.65 -13.65
CA ASN A 19 2.85 9.69 -12.57
C ASN A 19 2.21 8.35 -12.92
N LYS A 20 2.93 7.27 -12.62
CA LYS A 20 2.42 5.91 -12.73
C LYS A 20 2.39 5.22 -11.37
N TYR A 21 1.27 4.57 -11.12
CA TYR A 21 0.99 3.79 -9.92
C TYR A 21 0.84 2.32 -10.31
N ILE A 22 1.79 1.50 -9.86
CA ILE A 22 1.83 0.07 -10.17
C ILE A 22 1.72 -0.71 -8.87
N GLY A 23 0.70 -1.56 -8.77
CA GLY A 23 0.50 -2.48 -7.66
C GLY A 23 0.44 -3.92 -8.14
N MET A 24 1.05 -4.83 -7.39
CA MET A 24 0.95 -6.27 -7.65
C MET A 24 0.85 -7.01 -6.34
N ILE A 25 -0.04 -7.99 -6.29
CA ILE A 25 -0.21 -8.93 -5.18
C ILE A 25 0.08 -10.34 -5.71
N ASN A 26 0.99 -11.05 -5.05
CA ASN A 26 1.32 -12.44 -5.34
C ASN A 26 1.28 -13.26 -4.04
N GLY A 27 0.20 -14.03 -3.87
CA GLY A 27 -0.04 -14.81 -2.67
C GLY A 27 -0.19 -13.92 -1.43
N ASP A 28 0.74 -14.06 -0.49
CA ASP A 28 0.79 -13.30 0.76
C ASP A 28 1.65 -12.04 0.67
N GLN A 29 2.19 -11.70 -0.50
CA GLN A 29 3.06 -10.53 -0.69
C GLN A 29 2.42 -9.52 -1.63
N GLY A 30 2.64 -8.24 -1.35
CA GLY A 30 2.20 -7.15 -2.19
C GLY A 30 3.26 -6.07 -2.32
N SER A 31 3.24 -5.37 -3.44
CA SER A 31 4.03 -4.17 -3.66
C SER A 31 3.21 -3.12 -4.36
N PHE A 32 3.46 -1.85 -4.03
CA PHE A 32 2.90 -0.69 -4.69
C PHE A 32 4.03 0.29 -4.98
N ALA A 33 4.11 0.82 -6.19
CA ALA A 33 5.12 1.77 -6.62
C ALA A 33 4.47 3.04 -7.16
N HIS A 34 5.03 4.19 -6.77
CA HIS A 34 4.74 5.50 -7.31
C HIS A 34 5.95 5.94 -8.15
N GLU A 35 5.95 5.62 -9.45
CA GLU A 35 7.13 5.80 -10.31
C GLU A 35 7.58 7.27 -10.40
N GLY A 36 6.64 8.22 -10.38
CA GLY A 36 6.96 9.64 -10.43
C GLY A 36 7.70 10.19 -9.20
N GLU A 37 7.63 9.49 -8.06
CA GLU A 37 8.32 9.87 -6.82
C GLU A 37 9.51 8.94 -6.53
N GLY A 38 9.71 7.89 -7.33
CA GLY A 38 10.71 6.85 -7.03
C GLY A 38 10.43 6.10 -5.73
N ALA A 39 9.19 6.14 -5.23
CA ALA A 39 8.78 5.57 -3.96
C ALA A 39 8.03 4.25 -4.16
N SER A 40 8.17 3.34 -3.20
CA SER A 40 7.49 2.06 -3.21
C SER A 40 7.22 1.54 -1.81
N ILE A 41 6.10 0.86 -1.66
CA ILE A 41 5.74 0.11 -0.47
C ILE A 41 5.79 -1.38 -0.80
N LYS A 42 6.33 -2.17 0.11
CA LYS A 42 6.25 -3.64 0.06
C LYS A 42 5.63 -4.12 1.36
N PHE A 43 4.78 -5.13 1.28
CA PHE A 43 4.16 -5.72 2.46
C PHE A 43 3.95 -7.22 2.30
N LYS A 44 3.81 -7.88 3.45
CA LYS A 44 3.48 -9.28 3.58
C LYS A 44 2.28 -9.45 4.52
N LEU A 45 1.28 -10.18 4.06
CA LEU A 45 0.10 -10.59 4.81
C LEU A 45 0.41 -11.85 5.63
N ASN A 46 -0.08 -11.90 6.85
CA ASN A 46 -0.02 -13.05 7.74
C ASN A 46 -1.41 -13.21 8.38
N GLY A 47 -2.34 -13.84 7.65
CA GLY A 47 -3.74 -13.92 8.05
C GLY A 47 -4.39 -12.54 8.06
N ASN A 48 -4.84 -12.09 9.23
CA ASN A 48 -5.45 -10.78 9.42
C ASN A 48 -4.44 -9.68 9.76
N SER A 49 -3.15 -9.99 9.84
CA SER A 49 -2.10 -9.02 10.15
C SER A 49 -1.18 -8.82 8.95
N PHE A 50 -0.41 -7.74 8.92
CA PHE A 50 0.59 -7.49 7.90
C PHE A 50 1.79 -6.71 8.44
N THR A 51 2.91 -6.85 7.73
CA THR A 51 4.13 -6.07 7.94
C THR A 51 4.61 -5.54 6.61
N GLY A 52 5.20 -4.36 6.58
CA GLY A 52 5.75 -3.80 5.36
C GLY A 52 6.83 -2.76 5.61
N SER A 53 7.36 -2.26 4.50
CA SER A 53 8.40 -1.25 4.43
C SER A 53 8.03 -0.21 3.38
N ASP A 54 8.26 1.04 3.71
CA ASP A 54 8.16 2.17 2.79
C ASP A 54 9.58 2.61 2.37
N SER A 55 9.85 2.60 1.07
CA SER A 55 11.16 2.97 0.54
C SER A 55 11.41 4.48 0.54
N ALA A 56 10.37 5.32 0.64
CA ALA A 56 10.53 6.77 0.69
C ALA A 56 11.07 7.23 2.04
N SER A 57 10.47 6.76 3.13
CA SER A 57 10.95 7.02 4.49
C SER A 57 12.09 6.09 4.92
N GLY A 58 12.22 4.90 4.31
CA GLY A 58 13.15 3.87 4.75
C GLY A 58 12.73 3.21 6.06
N THR A 59 11.46 3.35 6.44
CA THR A 59 10.91 2.83 7.70
C THR A 59 9.92 1.69 7.45
N ASN A 60 9.61 0.97 8.52
CA ASN A 60 8.67 -0.14 8.48
C ASN A 60 7.29 0.27 8.99
N PHE A 61 6.30 -0.53 8.68
CA PHE A 61 4.98 -0.46 9.28
C PHE A 61 4.43 -1.86 9.52
N SER A 62 3.45 -1.94 10.40
CA SER A 62 2.69 -3.17 10.64
C SER A 62 1.24 -2.85 10.92
N GLY A 63 0.35 -3.79 10.68
CA GLY A 63 -1.05 -3.54 10.96
C GLY A 63 -1.90 -4.77 11.02
N ASP A 64 -3.16 -4.54 11.35
CA ASP A 64 -4.20 -5.54 11.44
C ASP A 64 -5.41 -5.09 10.63
N MET A 65 -6.05 -6.06 9.99
CA MET A 65 -7.26 -5.91 9.21
C MET A 65 -8.38 -6.65 9.92
N PHE A 66 -9.45 -5.92 10.26
CA PHE A 66 -10.64 -6.50 10.87
C PHE A 66 -11.88 -5.98 10.17
N ALA A 67 -12.57 -6.87 9.47
CA ALA A 67 -13.72 -6.55 8.63
C ALA A 67 -13.39 -5.43 7.62
N LYS A 68 -13.93 -4.23 7.81
CA LYS A 68 -13.72 -3.05 6.95
C LYS A 68 -12.72 -2.04 7.54
N THR A 69 -12.10 -2.38 8.66
CA THR A 69 -11.17 -1.51 9.37
C THR A 69 -9.75 -1.99 9.20
N ILE A 70 -8.85 -1.06 8.93
CA ILE A 70 -7.40 -1.29 8.88
C ILE A 70 -6.77 -0.41 9.96
N LYS A 71 -6.02 -1.04 10.87
CA LYS A 71 -5.19 -0.35 11.86
C LYS A 71 -3.73 -0.48 11.44
N ILE A 72 -3.03 0.64 11.30
CA ILE A 72 -1.61 0.69 10.93
C ILE A 72 -0.83 1.27 12.10
N TYR A 73 0.29 0.66 12.46
CA TYR A 73 1.34 1.28 13.25
C TYR A 73 2.45 1.72 12.31
N ASP A 74 2.66 3.02 12.24
CA ASP A 74 3.72 3.65 11.47
C ASP A 74 4.94 3.82 12.40
N TYR A 75 6.08 3.25 12.03
CA TYR A 75 7.28 3.29 12.88
C TYR A 75 8.02 4.63 12.76
N ASP A 76 7.85 5.38 11.67
CA ASP A 76 8.42 6.72 11.51
C ASP A 76 7.70 7.70 12.46
N GLU A 77 6.37 7.65 12.46
CA GLU A 77 5.56 8.52 13.30
C GLU A 77 5.37 7.99 14.73
N GLY A 78 5.71 6.73 14.97
CA GLY A 78 5.59 6.07 16.27
C GLY A 78 4.15 5.97 16.79
N LYS A 79 3.15 6.00 15.89
CA LYS A 79 1.71 6.07 16.27
C LYS A 79 0.82 5.20 15.40
N HIS A 80 -0.44 5.06 15.84
CA HIS A 80 -1.46 4.30 15.13
C HIS A 80 -2.36 5.17 14.25
N PHE A 81 -2.60 4.70 13.04
CA PHE A 81 -3.61 5.22 12.12
C PHE A 81 -4.74 4.20 11.93
N HIS A 82 -5.96 4.69 11.74
CA HIS A 82 -7.13 3.86 11.55
C HIS A 82 -7.87 4.30 10.29
N TYR A 83 -8.07 3.36 9.39
CA TYR A 83 -8.77 3.56 8.12
C TYR A 83 -9.99 2.66 8.07
N TYR A 84 -11.03 3.12 7.38
CA TYR A 84 -12.26 2.39 7.16
C TYR A 84 -12.59 2.37 5.67
N LEU A 85 -12.88 1.20 5.13
CA LEU A 85 -13.36 1.09 3.75
C LEU A 85 -14.85 1.47 3.70
N SER A 86 -15.14 2.61 3.05
CA SER A 86 -16.51 3.00 2.68
C SER A 86 -17.00 2.21 1.46
N GLU A 87 -18.31 1.97 1.41
CA GLU A 87 -19.01 1.39 0.25
C GLU A 87 -19.24 2.43 -0.85
#